data_AF-A0A977IDX0-F1
#
_entry.id   AF-A0A977IDX0-F1
#
_cell.length_a   1.000
_cell.length_b   1.000
_cell.length_c   1.000
_cell.angle_alpha   90.00
_cell.angle_beta   90.00
_cell.angle_gamma   90.00
#
_symmetry.space_group_name_H-M   'P 1'
#
loop_
_entity.id
_entity.type
_entity.pdbx_description
1 polymer ?
#
loop_
_entity_poly.entity_id
_entity_poly.type
_entity_poly.pdbx_seq_one_letter_code
_entity_poly.pdbx_strand_id
1 'polypeptide(L)'
;MPRGKLSERTKKQIDTLPEKAQRTFKKAHDSALKQYKNPNKRRSKSDTAEGVAQKVAWSAVKKKYKKSGDKWVSKGSSSRRSKKSSKK
;
A
#
# COMPACT_ATOMS: atom_id res chain seq x y z
N MET A 1 2.34 -19.87 16.05
CA MET A 1 2.93 -19.59 14.72
C MET A 1 2.81 -18.10 14.41
N PRO A 2 3.87 -17.38 13.97
CA PRO A 2 3.78 -15.94 13.82
C PRO A 2 3.00 -15.58 12.55
N ARG A 3 1.84 -14.98 12.74
CA ARG A 3 0.90 -14.50 11.71
C ARG A 3 1.55 -13.42 10.83
N GLY A 4 1.44 -13.54 9.51
CA GLY A 4 1.66 -12.43 8.57
C GLY A 4 3.06 -11.79 8.57
N LYS A 5 4.14 -12.57 8.56
CA LYS A 5 5.49 -12.01 8.40
C LYS A 5 5.68 -11.55 6.95
N LEU A 6 5.74 -10.23 6.74
CA LEU A 6 6.26 -9.64 5.51
C LEU A 6 7.61 -10.30 5.21
N SER A 7 7.77 -10.84 3.99
CA SER A 7 9.06 -11.39 3.55
C SER A 7 10.17 -10.38 3.83
N GLU A 8 11.33 -10.85 4.28
CA GLU A 8 12.55 -10.05 4.51
C GLU A 8 12.82 -9.08 3.36
N ARG A 9 12.64 -9.54 2.12
CA ARG A 9 12.74 -8.73 0.91
C ARG A 9 11.77 -7.56 0.91
N THR A 10 10.52 -7.80 1.31
CA THR A 10 9.50 -6.75 1.39
C THR A 10 9.82 -5.74 2.48
N LYS A 11 10.29 -6.19 3.65
CA LYS A 11 10.68 -5.28 4.73
C LYS A 11 11.77 -4.31 4.28
N LYS A 12 12.87 -4.82 3.71
CA LYS A 12 13.92 -3.98 3.10
C LYS A 12 13.35 -3.00 2.07
N GLN A 13 12.42 -3.46 1.24
CA GLN A 13 11.76 -2.62 0.25
C GLN A 13 10.84 -1.55 0.84
N ILE A 14 10.25 -1.79 2.01
CA ILE A 14 9.42 -0.82 2.74
C ILE A 14 10.29 0.16 3.52
N ASP A 15 11.40 -0.31 4.10
CA ASP A 15 12.34 0.52 4.86
C ASP A 15 13.03 1.58 3.96
N THR A 16 13.22 1.27 2.67
CA THR A 16 13.67 2.26 1.67
C THR A 16 12.61 3.29 1.29
N LEU A 17 11.35 3.11 1.70
CA LEU A 17 10.29 4.06 1.43
C LEU A 17 10.26 5.18 2.50
N PRO A 18 9.81 6.39 2.14
CA PRO A 18 9.52 7.43 3.11
C PRO A 18 8.49 6.98 4.15
N GLU A 19 8.57 7.50 5.37
CA GLU A 19 7.70 7.09 6.50
C GLU A 19 6.19 7.14 6.16
N LYS A 20 5.75 8.16 5.42
CA LYS A 20 4.36 8.29 4.92
C LYS A 20 3.94 7.14 3.99
N ALA A 21 4.87 6.60 3.19
CA ALA A 21 4.60 5.45 2.33
C ALA A 21 4.49 4.16 3.14
N GLN A 22 5.34 3.98 4.15
CA GLN A 22 5.27 2.84 5.07
C GLN A 22 3.92 2.81 5.81
N ARG A 23 3.48 3.97 6.31
CA ARG A 23 2.14 4.12 6.92
C ARG A 23 1.02 3.79 5.93
N THR A 24 1.13 4.25 4.68
CA THR A 24 0.14 3.93 3.62
C THR A 24 0.09 2.44 3.34
N PHE A 25 1.24 1.77 3.26
CA PHE A 25 1.33 0.32 3.07
C PHE A 25 0.63 -0.43 4.20
N LYS A 26 0.99 -0.13 5.47
CA LYS A 26 0.41 -0.78 6.64
C LYS A 26 -1.12 -0.61 6.69
N LYS A 27 -1.62 0.61 6.41
CA LYS A 27 -3.05 0.91 6.39
C LYS A 27 -3.81 0.17 5.29
N ALA A 28 -3.25 0.14 4.08
CA ALA A 28 -3.84 -0.58 2.95
C ALA A 28 -3.83 -2.10 3.18
N HIS A 29 -2.76 -2.62 3.78
CA HIS A 29 -2.64 -4.03 4.16
C HIS A 29 -3.69 -4.43 5.20
N ASP A 30 -3.85 -3.66 6.27
CA ASP A 30 -4.87 -3.91 7.31
C ASP A 30 -6.30 -3.83 6.74
N SER A 31 -6.57 -2.83 5.89
CA SER A 31 -7.87 -2.68 5.22
C SER A 31 -8.17 -3.86 4.32
N ALA A 32 -7.20 -4.31 3.52
CA ALA A 32 -7.37 -5.45 2.63
C ALA A 32 -7.52 -6.75 3.44
N LEU A 33 -6.73 -6.95 4.50
CA LEU A 33 -6.91 -8.09 5.39
C LEU A 33 -8.31 -8.13 6.00
N LYS A 34 -8.86 -6.99 6.44
CA LYS A 34 -10.25 -6.89 6.94
C LYS A 34 -11.27 -7.25 5.85
N GLN A 35 -11.06 -6.77 4.64
CA GLN A 35 -11.96 -7.00 3.51
C GLN A 35 -11.93 -8.44 3.00
N TYR A 36 -10.76 -9.08 3.03
CA TYR A 36 -10.56 -10.48 2.62
C TYR A 36 -10.51 -11.47 3.80
N LYS A 37 -10.80 -11.00 5.03
CA LYS A 37 -10.83 -11.80 6.27
C LYS A 37 -11.97 -12.81 6.30
N ASN A 38 -13.03 -12.56 5.54
CA ASN A 38 -14.20 -13.44 5.47
C ASN A 38 -13.96 -14.53 4.40
N PRO A 39 -13.63 -15.77 4.80
CA PRO A 39 -13.36 -16.86 3.87
C PRO A 39 -14.61 -17.27 3.08
N ASN A 40 -15.82 -17.07 3.62
CA ASN A 40 -17.10 -17.43 3.01
C ASN A 40 -17.46 -16.69 1.71
N LYS A 41 -16.70 -15.65 1.32
CA LYS A 41 -16.87 -14.96 0.02
C LYS A 41 -15.76 -15.27 -0.99
N ARG A 42 -14.84 -16.20 -0.70
CA ARG A 42 -13.71 -16.50 -1.61
C ARG A 42 -14.09 -17.57 -2.63
N ARG A 43 -13.91 -17.25 -3.92
CA ARG A 43 -14.08 -18.17 -5.06
C ARG A 43 -13.01 -19.26 -5.13
N SER A 44 -11.87 -19.07 -4.45
CA SER A 44 -10.75 -20.03 -4.46
C SER A 44 -10.08 -20.09 -3.09
N LYS A 45 -9.99 -21.30 -2.51
CA LYS A 45 -9.37 -21.58 -1.20
C LYS A 45 -7.83 -21.47 -1.25
N SER A 46 -7.23 -21.43 -2.44
CA SER A 46 -5.78 -21.50 -2.63
C SER A 46 -5.05 -20.17 -2.45
N ASP A 47 -5.72 -19.03 -2.70
CA ASP A 47 -5.14 -17.72 -2.40
C ASP A 47 -5.42 -17.37 -0.94
N THR A 48 -4.40 -17.04 -0.17
CA THR A 48 -4.53 -16.56 1.22
C THR A 48 -4.95 -15.09 1.24
N ALA A 49 -5.71 -14.64 2.26
CA ALA A 49 -6.05 -13.23 2.42
C ALA A 49 -4.81 -12.32 2.48
N GLU A 50 -3.74 -12.85 3.05
CA GLU A 50 -2.44 -12.20 3.19
C GLU A 50 -1.80 -11.89 1.83
N GLY A 51 -1.78 -12.85 0.89
CA GLY A 51 -1.20 -12.63 -0.44
C GLY A 51 -1.94 -11.54 -1.23
N VAL A 52 -3.26 -11.49 -1.11
CA VAL A 52 -4.08 -10.44 -1.72
C VAL A 52 -3.83 -9.09 -1.04
N ALA A 53 -3.81 -9.07 0.30
CA ALA A 53 -3.55 -7.85 1.06
C ALA A 53 -2.17 -7.26 0.75
N GLN A 54 -1.15 -8.10 0.60
CA GLN A 54 0.19 -7.71 0.17
C GLN A 54 0.17 -7.01 -1.20
N LYS A 55 -0.52 -7.59 -2.19
CA LYS A 55 -0.66 -7.03 -3.54
C LYS A 55 -1.41 -5.70 -3.54
N VAL A 56 -2.49 -5.60 -2.75
CA VAL A 56 -3.29 -4.37 -2.61
C VAL A 56 -2.48 -3.27 -1.96
N ALA A 57 -1.72 -3.58 -0.89
CA ALA A 57 -0.87 -2.62 -0.22
C ALA A 57 0.22 -2.05 -1.13
N TRP A 58 0.91 -2.91 -1.89
CA TRP A 58 1.89 -2.46 -2.89
C TRP A 58 1.27 -1.60 -4.00
N SER A 59 0.06 -1.95 -4.44
CA SER A 59 -0.67 -1.15 -5.42
C SER A 59 -0.99 0.25 -4.89
N ALA A 60 -1.38 0.36 -3.61
CA ALA A 60 -1.63 1.65 -2.97
C ALA A 60 -0.36 2.50 -2.87
N VAL A 61 0.77 1.91 -2.49
CA VAL A 61 2.08 2.59 -2.47
C VAL A 61 2.45 3.06 -3.86
N LYS A 62 2.39 2.20 -4.88
CA LYS A 62 2.71 2.55 -6.28
C LYS A 62 1.80 3.65 -6.85
N LYS A 63 0.56 3.76 -6.39
CA LYS A 63 -0.34 4.85 -6.78
C LYS A 63 0.07 6.21 -6.19
N LYS A 64 0.59 6.20 -4.96
CA LYS A 64 0.99 7.42 -4.23
C LYS A 64 2.46 7.79 -4.42
N TYR A 65 3.31 6.82 -4.73
CA TYR A 65 4.74 6.96 -4.86
C TYR A 65 5.20 6.33 -6.19
N LYS A 66 6.03 7.05 -6.93
CA LYS A 66 6.66 6.57 -8.15
C LYS A 66 8.11 6.21 -7.84
N LYS A 67 8.58 5.08 -8.34
CA LYS A 67 10.01 4.75 -8.33
C LYS A 67 10.72 5.68 -9.34
N SER A 68 11.69 6.45 -8.87
CA SER A 68 12.54 7.35 -9.65
C SER A 68 13.99 6.95 -9.40
N GLY A 69 14.58 6.20 -10.33
CA GLY A 69 15.86 5.53 -10.13
C GLY A 69 15.78 4.57 -8.94
N ASP A 70 16.66 4.76 -7.96
CA ASP A 70 16.74 3.94 -6.75
C ASP A 70 15.84 4.41 -5.59
N LYS A 71 15.16 5.55 -5.76
CA LYS A 71 14.36 6.18 -4.70
C LYS A 71 12.88 6.19 -5.02
N TRP A 72 12.04 6.18 -3.99
CA TRP A 72 10.60 6.34 -4.12
C TRP A 72 10.19 7.79 -3.86
N VAL A 73 9.60 8.43 -4.86
CA VAL A 73 9.19 9.84 -4.80
C VAL A 73 7.67 9.91 -4.69
N SER A 74 7.15 10.68 -3.73
CA SER A 74 5.71 10.89 -3.58
C SER A 74 5.16 11.61 -4.82
N LYS A 75 4.22 10.97 -5.51
CA LYS A 75 3.50 11.56 -6.65
C LYS A 75 2.55 12.68 -6.18
N GLY A 76 2.24 12.73 -4.89
CA GLY A 76 1.21 13.62 -4.32
C GLY A 76 1.69 14.99 -3.83
N SER A 77 2.99 15.33 -3.91
CA SER A 77 3.49 16.62 -3.41
C SER A 77 3.71 17.71 -4.46
N SER A 78 3.61 17.41 -5.76
CA SER A 78 3.97 18.40 -6.81
C SER A 78 2.81 19.20 -7.41
N SER A 79 1.55 19.06 -6.97
CA SER A 79 0.44 19.84 -7.60
C SER A 79 -0.68 20.31 -6.68
N ARG A 80 -0.43 20.50 -5.37
CA ARG A 80 -1.35 21.30 -4.51
C ARG A 80 -0.91 22.76 -4.40
N ARG A 81 -0.68 23.41 -5.54
CA ARG A 81 -0.64 24.87 -5.60
C ARG A 81 -1.26 25.35 -6.91
N SER A 82 -2.59 25.27 -6.98
CA SER A 82 -3.46 26.19 -7.72
C SER A 82 -4.87 25.60 -7.73
N LYS A 83 -5.72 26.14 -6.85
CA LYS A 83 -7.17 26.33 -6.98
C LYS A 83 -7.69 26.78 -5.61
N LYS A 84 -7.12 27.90 -5.16
CA LYS A 84 -7.84 28.85 -4.32
C LYS A 84 -8.22 29.98 -5.28
N SER A 85 -9.48 30.37 -5.26
CA SER A 85 -10.09 31.54 -5.92
C SER A 85 -11.02 31.26 -7.11
N SER A 86 -12.17 31.95 -7.07
CA SER A 86 -13.27 32.08 -8.04
C SER A 86 -14.27 30.91 -8.01
N LYS A 87 -15.57 31.08 -7.72
CA LYS A 87 -16.52 32.20 -7.82
C LYS A 87 -17.65 31.91 -6.79
N LYS A 88 -18.04 32.88 -5.98
CA LYS A 88 -19.16 33.83 -6.16
C LYS A 88 -20.51 33.13 -6.25
#